data_AF-A0A9Q0PK23-F1
#
_entry.id   AF-A0A9Q0PK23-F1
#
_cell.length_a   1.000
_cell.length_b   1.000
_cell.length_c   1.000
_cell.angle_alpha   90.00
_cell.angle_beta   90.00
_cell.angle_gamma   90.00
#
_symmetry.space_group_name_H-M   'P 1'
#
loop_
_entity.id
_entity.type
_entity.pdbx_description
1 polymer ?
#
loop_
_entity_poly.entity_id
_entity_poly.type
_entity_poly.pdbx_seq_one_letter_code
_entity_poly.pdbx_strand_id
1 'polypeptide(L)'
;MLDSGMLDELSEYYGSVDPASQIGLRKAIGVPEFGRYLKEYPPGSGCGRGTGGEWDRGRRGVYEDSVREIKENTCQLAKRQIGKILRLKGAGWDLKRVDATESFREVMMATSDDHNKKRKKKRWMEVWGRDVLEPSMKIVKRFLEEE
;
A
#
# COMPACT_ATOMS: atom_id res chain seq x y z
N MET A 1 -1.17 5.97 3.77
CA MET A 1 -1.88 6.22 2.50
C MET A 1 -3.04 7.16 2.74
N LEU A 2 -4.06 6.76 3.49
CA LEU A 2 -5.19 7.64 3.82
C LEU A 2 -4.74 8.90 4.56
N ASP A 3 -3.94 8.76 5.62
CA ASP A 3 -3.35 9.90 6.36
C ASP A 3 -2.41 10.78 5.52
N SER A 4 -2.02 10.31 4.33
CA SER A 4 -1.14 11.02 3.40
C SER A 4 -1.91 11.70 2.26
N GLY A 5 -3.25 11.71 2.29
CA GLY A 5 -4.09 12.39 1.29
C GLY A 5 -4.64 11.51 0.17
N MET A 6 -4.64 10.17 0.31
CA MET A 6 -5.18 9.27 -0.73
C MET A 6 -6.66 9.55 -1.06
N LEU A 7 -7.48 9.93 -0.07
CA LEU A 7 -8.89 10.24 -0.33
C LEU A 7 -9.05 11.52 -1.16
N ASP A 8 -8.20 12.51 -0.93
CA ASP A 8 -8.18 13.77 -1.67
C ASP A 8 -7.78 13.52 -3.13
N GLU A 9 -6.73 12.70 -3.35
CA GLU A 9 -6.30 12.27 -4.68
C GLU A 9 -7.43 11.55 -5.45
N LEU A 10 -8.12 10.61 -4.80
CA LEU A 10 -9.24 9.90 -5.42
C LEU A 10 -10.42 10.83 -5.70
N SER A 11 -10.70 11.77 -4.80
CA SER A 11 -11.75 12.77 -4.99
C SER A 11 -11.49 13.62 -6.24
N GLU A 12 -10.24 14.05 -6.43
CA GLU A 12 -9.81 14.80 -7.62
C GLU A 12 -9.87 13.94 -8.89
N TYR A 13 -9.44 12.68 -8.81
CA TYR A 13 -9.51 11.73 -9.93
C TYR A 13 -10.95 11.53 -10.43
N TYR A 14 -11.89 11.30 -9.52
CA TYR A 14 -13.32 11.12 -9.86
C TYR A 14 -14.00 12.42 -10.29
N GLY A 15 -13.47 13.59 -9.91
CA GLY A 15 -14.00 14.89 -10.33
C GLY A 15 -13.48 15.39 -11.69
N SER A 16 -12.29 14.93 -12.11
CA SER A 16 -11.60 15.42 -13.31
C SER A 16 -11.71 14.51 -14.54
N VAL A 17 -11.95 13.21 -14.33
CA VAL A 17 -11.93 12.20 -15.40
C VAL A 17 -13.13 11.27 -15.22
N ASP A 18 -13.80 10.89 -16.33
CA ASP A 18 -14.73 9.77 -16.29
C ASP A 18 -13.96 8.46 -16.04
N PRO A 19 -14.09 7.82 -14.87
CA PRO A 19 -13.34 6.60 -14.56
C PRO A 19 -13.66 5.45 -15.52
N ALA A 20 -14.80 5.50 -16.22
CA ALA A 20 -15.16 4.52 -17.24
C ALA A 20 -14.28 4.63 -18.49
N SER A 21 -13.75 5.82 -18.78
CA SER A 21 -12.91 6.10 -19.95
C SER A 21 -11.46 5.58 -19.81
N GLN A 22 -10.98 5.32 -18.59
CA GLN A 22 -9.60 4.90 -18.32
C GLN A 22 -9.48 3.43 -17.95
N ILE A 23 -9.27 2.57 -18.95
CA ILE A 23 -9.32 1.11 -18.81
C ILE A 23 -8.25 0.54 -17.85
N GLY A 24 -7.09 1.19 -17.78
CA GLY A 24 -5.94 0.76 -16.97
C GLY A 24 -6.01 1.23 -15.52
N LEU A 25 -5.90 2.56 -15.33
CA LEU A 25 -5.81 3.18 -13.99
C LEU A 25 -7.02 2.86 -13.10
N ARG A 26 -8.22 2.67 -13.67
CA ARG A 26 -9.41 2.24 -12.92
C ARG A 26 -9.25 0.92 -12.16
N LYS A 27 -8.24 0.10 -12.51
CA LYS A 27 -7.98 -1.19 -11.86
C LYS A 27 -7.11 -1.06 -10.60
N ALA A 28 -6.57 0.12 -10.31
CA ALA A 28 -5.75 0.34 -9.13
C ALA A 28 -6.59 0.12 -7.86
N ILE A 29 -6.08 -0.67 -6.91
CA ILE A 29 -6.73 -0.88 -5.61
C ILE A 29 -6.85 0.48 -4.91
N GLY A 30 -8.04 0.78 -4.42
CA GLY A 30 -8.43 2.10 -3.91
C GLY A 30 -9.44 2.78 -4.81
N VAL A 31 -9.28 2.67 -6.14
CA VAL A 31 -10.16 3.33 -7.11
C VAL A 31 -11.57 2.71 -7.10
N PRO A 32 -11.77 1.41 -7.36
CA PRO A 32 -13.12 0.83 -7.37
C PRO A 32 -13.75 0.78 -5.96
N GLU A 33 -12.94 0.59 -4.91
CA GLU A 33 -13.42 0.51 -3.52
C GLU A 33 -13.99 1.83 -3.02
N PHE A 34 -13.32 2.96 -3.31
CA PHE A 34 -13.88 4.29 -3.02
C PHE A 34 -14.86 4.78 -4.08
N GLY A 35 -15.02 4.07 -5.19
CA GLY A 35 -15.95 4.46 -6.25
C GLY A 35 -17.40 4.54 -5.77
N ARG A 36 -17.82 3.66 -4.84
CA ARG A 36 -19.15 3.74 -4.22
C ARG A 36 -19.25 4.94 -3.27
N TYR A 37 -18.27 5.09 -2.38
CA TYR A 37 -18.21 6.20 -1.42
C TYR A 37 -18.27 7.57 -2.12
N LEU A 38 -17.47 7.78 -3.17
CA LEU A 38 -17.39 9.06 -3.88
C LEU A 38 -18.62 9.34 -4.76
N LYS A 39 -19.39 8.30 -5.15
CA LYS A 39 -20.69 8.47 -5.82
C LYS A 39 -21.78 8.89 -4.83
N GLU A 40 -21.82 8.28 -3.66
CA GLU A 40 -22.81 8.60 -2.61
C GLU A 40 -22.48 9.93 -1.89
N TYR A 41 -21.20 10.26 -1.78
CA TYR A 41 -20.70 11.45 -1.09
C TYR A 41 -19.66 12.20 -1.94
N PRO A 42 -20.09 12.89 -3.03
CA PRO A 42 -19.17 13.55 -3.94
C PRO A 42 -18.46 14.75 -3.28
N PRO A 43 -17.27 15.13 -3.76
CA PRO A 43 -16.51 16.26 -3.22
C PRO A 43 -17.34 17.55 -3.31
N GLY A 44 -17.46 18.28 -2.19
CA GLY A 44 -18.26 19.52 -2.12
C GLY A 44 -19.74 19.33 -1.80
N SER A 45 -20.24 18.09 -1.65
CA SER A 45 -21.59 17.82 -1.12
C SER A 45 -21.69 18.11 0.38
N GLY A 46 -21.76 19.40 0.73
CA GLY A 46 -22.29 19.90 2.01
C GLY A 46 -21.52 19.58 3.30
N CYS A 47 -20.36 18.92 3.25
CA CYS A 47 -19.54 18.66 4.45
C CYS A 47 -18.05 18.59 4.08
N GLY A 48 -17.58 19.57 3.30
CA GLY A 48 -16.16 19.73 2.95
C GLY A 48 -15.70 21.16 3.20
N ARG A 49 -14.69 21.30 4.08
CA ARG A 49 -14.01 22.52 4.57
C ARG A 49 -14.84 23.40 5.52
N GLY A 50 -14.66 23.16 6.82
CA GLY A 50 -14.84 24.20 7.84
C GLY A 50 -16.18 24.23 8.58
N THR A 51 -17.16 23.42 8.21
CA THR A 51 -18.38 23.26 9.01
C THR A 51 -18.29 21.95 9.76
N GLY A 52 -18.24 22.02 11.09
CA GLY A 52 -18.26 20.86 12.00
C GLY A 52 -19.60 20.11 11.99
N GLY A 53 -20.05 19.71 10.80
CA GLY A 53 -21.13 18.75 10.64
C GLY A 53 -20.58 17.36 10.92
N GLU A 54 -21.13 16.72 11.95
CA GLU A 54 -20.82 15.35 12.33
C GLU A 54 -20.93 14.43 11.10
N TRP A 55 -19.91 13.61 10.84
CA TRP A 55 -20.02 12.55 9.83
C TRP A 55 -21.22 11.70 10.22
N ASP A 56 -22.29 11.76 9.43
CA ASP A 56 -23.43 10.88 9.63
C ASP A 56 -22.93 9.42 9.65
N ARG A 57 -23.51 8.63 10.54
CA ARG A 57 -23.12 7.25 10.81
C ARG A 57 -23.10 6.42 9.52
N GLY A 58 -24.00 6.72 8.57
CA GLY A 58 -24.02 6.13 7.24
C GLY A 58 -22.75 6.39 6.43
N ARG A 59 -22.30 7.66 6.35
CA ARG A 59 -21.08 8.04 5.62
C ARG A 59 -19.85 7.36 6.22
N ARG A 60 -19.76 7.32 7.55
CA ARG A 60 -18.67 6.64 8.25
C ARG A 60 -18.64 5.15 7.92
N GLY A 61 -19.80 4.49 7.92
CA GLY A 61 -19.91 3.07 7.58
C GLY A 61 -19.41 2.78 6.16
N VAL A 62 -19.86 3.54 5.16
CA VAL A 62 -19.42 3.35 3.76
C VAL A 62 -17.92 3.60 3.61
N TYR A 63 -17.37 4.62 4.28
CA TYR A 63 -15.94 4.87 4.29
C TYR A 63 -15.14 3.71 4.90
N GLU A 64 -15.54 3.24 6.09
CA GLU A 64 -14.86 2.15 6.78
C GLU A 64 -14.92 0.85 5.98
N ASP A 65 -16.05 0.57 5.31
CA ASP A 65 -16.20 -0.55 4.39
C ASP A 65 -15.25 -0.43 3.19
N SER A 66 -15.16 0.74 2.53
CA SER A 66 -14.20 0.97 1.45
C SER A 66 -12.75 0.75 1.92
N VAL A 67 -12.38 1.24 3.11
CA VAL A 67 -11.04 1.03 3.69
C VAL A 67 -10.76 -0.44 3.98
N ARG A 68 -11.76 -1.17 4.48
CA ARG A 68 -11.67 -2.61 4.73
C ARG A 68 -11.46 -3.37 3.42
N GLU A 69 -12.24 -3.08 2.39
CA GLU A 69 -12.10 -3.69 1.07
C GLU A 69 -10.70 -3.44 0.46
N ILE A 70 -10.15 -2.23 0.58
CA ILE A 70 -8.78 -1.92 0.12
C ILE A 70 -7.75 -2.82 0.80
N LYS A 71 -7.85 -2.98 2.13
CA LYS A 71 -6.94 -3.83 2.90
C LYS A 71 -7.07 -5.28 2.47
N GLU A 72 -8.29 -5.80 2.37
CA GLU A 72 -8.57 -7.17 1.95
C GLU A 72 -8.05 -7.45 0.54
N ASN A 73 -8.34 -6.57 -0.43
CA ASN A 73 -7.91 -6.71 -1.81
C ASN A 73 -6.38 -6.62 -1.94
N THR A 74 -5.73 -5.74 -1.19
CA THR A 74 -4.26 -5.65 -1.13
C THR A 74 -3.65 -6.95 -0.58
N CYS A 75 -4.21 -7.51 0.49
CA CYS A 75 -3.77 -8.79 1.05
C CYS A 75 -3.98 -9.95 0.07
N GLN A 76 -5.11 -10.00 -0.63
CA GLN A 76 -5.36 -11.00 -1.66
C GLN A 76 -4.39 -10.88 -2.83
N LEU A 77 -4.10 -9.66 -3.29
CA LEU A 77 -3.12 -9.41 -4.34
C LEU A 77 -1.74 -9.93 -3.93
N ALA A 78 -1.28 -9.64 -2.72
CA ALA A 78 0.00 -10.12 -2.20
C ALA A 78 0.06 -11.66 -2.20
N LYS A 79 -1.00 -12.35 -1.74
CA LYS A 79 -1.10 -13.82 -1.78
C LYS A 79 -1.00 -14.36 -3.22
N ARG A 80 -1.72 -13.73 -4.17
CA ARG A 80 -1.68 -14.11 -5.59
C ARG A 80 -0.29 -13.88 -6.21
N GLN A 81 0.38 -12.79 -5.85
CA GLN A 81 1.74 -12.47 -6.32
C GLN A 81 2.75 -13.53 -5.84
N ILE A 82 2.70 -13.91 -4.56
CA ILE A 82 3.54 -15.00 -4.03
C ILE A 82 3.28 -16.30 -4.82
N GLY A 83 2.02 -16.66 -5.06
CA GLY A 83 1.68 -17.83 -5.87
C GLY A 83 2.16 -17.76 -7.33
N LYS A 84 2.26 -16.56 -7.93
CA LYS A 84 2.88 -16.37 -9.25
C LYS A 84 4.40 -16.58 -9.20
N ILE A 85 5.07 -16.01 -8.21
CA ILE A 85 6.53 -16.16 -8.02
C ILE A 85 6.91 -17.62 -7.79
N LEU A 86 6.15 -18.35 -6.96
CA LEU A 86 6.40 -19.78 -6.71
C LEU A 86 6.24 -20.64 -7.96
N ARG A 87 5.32 -20.28 -8.86
CA ARG A 87 5.19 -20.95 -10.18
C ARG A 87 6.41 -20.72 -11.07
N LEU A 88 6.95 -19.50 -11.09
CA LEU A 88 8.20 -19.22 -11.83
C LEU A 88 9.37 -20.02 -11.26
N LYS A 89 9.48 -20.10 -9.92
CA LYS A 89 10.47 -20.95 -9.26
C LYS A 89 10.33 -22.42 -9.66
N GLY A 90 9.10 -22.94 -9.68
CA GLY A 90 8.82 -24.31 -10.12
C GLY A 90 9.10 -24.56 -11.62
N ALA A 91 9.07 -23.51 -12.43
CA ALA A 91 9.42 -23.55 -13.86
C ALA A 91 10.93 -23.46 -14.13
N GLY A 92 11.78 -23.58 -13.10
CA GLY A 92 13.24 -23.61 -13.25
C GLY A 92 13.94 -22.25 -13.16
N TRP A 93 13.22 -21.17 -12.82
CA TRP A 93 13.85 -19.87 -12.62
C TRP A 93 14.71 -19.88 -11.34
N ASP A 94 16.00 -19.54 -11.47
CA ASP A 94 16.93 -19.41 -10.35
C ASP A 94 16.70 -18.12 -9.56
N LEU A 95 15.65 -18.12 -8.75
CA LEU A 95 15.27 -16.98 -7.92
C LEU A 95 16.10 -16.93 -6.63
N LYS A 96 16.92 -15.88 -6.48
CA LYS A 96 17.64 -15.60 -5.23
C LYS A 96 16.72 -14.97 -4.20
N ARG A 97 16.35 -15.74 -3.16
CA ARG A 97 15.48 -15.24 -2.07
C ARG A 97 16.28 -14.33 -1.14
N VAL A 98 15.70 -13.16 -0.87
CA VAL A 98 16.15 -12.22 0.16
C VAL A 98 14.99 -12.02 1.14
N ASP A 99 15.25 -12.17 2.44
CA ASP A 99 14.20 -12.18 3.45
C ASP A 99 14.11 -10.84 4.20
N ALA A 100 13.06 -10.08 3.92
CA ALA A 100 12.83 -8.78 4.56
C ALA A 100 11.89 -8.85 5.78
N THR A 101 11.51 -10.06 6.24
CA THR A 101 10.45 -10.24 7.26
C THR A 101 10.75 -9.48 8.55
N GLU A 102 11.97 -9.58 9.08
CA GLU A 102 12.37 -8.87 10.30
C GLU A 102 12.38 -7.36 10.09
N SER A 103 12.84 -6.88 8.93
CA SER A 103 12.78 -5.45 8.61
C SER A 103 11.34 -4.93 8.65
N PHE A 104 10.37 -5.66 8.08
CA PHE A 104 8.97 -5.25 8.13
C PHE A 104 8.37 -5.37 9.54
N ARG A 105 8.78 -6.33 10.36
CA ARG A 105 8.39 -6.42 11.79
C ARG A 105 8.83 -5.18 12.56
N GLU A 106 10.06 -4.72 12.34
CA GLU A 106 10.58 -3.48 12.97
C GLU A 106 9.78 -2.24 12.56
N VAL A 107 9.36 -2.13 11.28
CA VAL A 107 8.49 -1.02 10.83
C VAL A 107 7.15 -1.03 11.58
N MET A 108 6.52 -2.19 11.72
CA MET A 108 5.22 -2.32 12.39
C MET A 108 5.29 -2.03 13.89
N MET A 109 6.41 -2.36 14.55
CA MET A 109 6.65 -1.97 15.96
C MET A 109 7.00 -0.48 16.09
N ALA A 110 7.46 0.16 15.02
CA ALA A 110 7.81 1.57 15.06
C ALA A 110 6.58 2.49 15.08
N THR A 111 5.49 2.10 14.42
CA THR A 111 4.27 2.90 14.27
C THR A 111 3.43 3.06 15.54
N SER A 112 3.77 2.37 16.64
CA SER A 112 2.99 2.31 17.87
C SER A 112 3.45 3.24 19.01
N ASP A 113 4.67 3.82 18.96
CA ASP A 113 5.15 4.78 19.97
C ASP A 113 6.02 5.89 19.36
N ASP A 114 5.66 7.15 19.63
CA ASP A 114 6.24 8.34 18.99
C ASP A 114 7.56 8.82 19.64
N HIS A 115 7.78 8.53 20.93
CA HIS A 115 8.90 9.08 21.71
C HIS A 115 10.31 8.61 21.30
N ASN A 116 10.45 7.70 20.32
CA ASN A 116 11.78 7.23 19.90
C ASN A 116 11.92 6.89 18.41
N LYS A 117 11.33 7.73 17.55
CA LYS A 117 11.34 7.56 16.08
C LYS A 117 12.75 7.41 15.47
N LYS A 118 13.73 8.18 15.98
CA LYS A 118 15.13 8.12 15.49
C LYS A 118 15.79 6.77 15.76
N ARG A 119 15.67 6.22 16.98
CA ARG A 119 16.28 4.91 17.32
C ARG A 119 15.59 3.76 16.58
N LYS A 120 14.27 3.82 16.44
CA LYS A 120 13.48 2.85 15.66
C LYS A 120 13.90 2.84 14.18
N LYS A 121 14.04 4.03 13.57
CA LYS A 121 14.54 4.16 12.19
C LYS A 121 15.95 3.59 12.03
N LYS A 122 16.84 3.86 13.00
CA LYS A 122 18.21 3.31 13.02
C LYS A 122 18.18 1.77 13.07
N ARG A 123 17.43 1.20 14.00
CA ARG A 123 17.27 -0.26 14.14
C ARG A 123 16.70 -0.89 12.87
N TRP A 124 15.67 -0.28 12.28
CA TRP A 124 15.13 -0.75 11.00
C TRP A 124 16.18 -0.75 9.88
N MET A 125 16.97 0.33 9.74
CA MET A 125 18.04 0.39 8.73
C MET A 125 19.13 -0.65 8.98
N GLU A 126 19.47 -0.93 10.23
CA GLU A 126 20.43 -1.99 10.58
C GLU A 126 19.92 -3.38 10.17
N VAL A 127 18.67 -3.70 10.49
CA VAL A 127 18.05 -4.99 10.11
C VAL A 127 17.92 -5.10 8.59
N TRP A 128 17.46 -4.04 7.91
CA TRP A 128 17.38 -4.00 6.44
C TRP A 128 18.75 -4.14 5.79
N GLY A 129 19.77 -3.45 6.32
CA GLY A 129 21.14 -3.53 5.85
C GLY A 129 21.65 -4.96 5.85
N ARG A 130 21.53 -5.63 7.00
CA ARG A 130 21.98 -7.01 7.22
C ARG A 130 21.20 -8.04 6.41
N ASP A 131 19.87 -7.96 6.41
CA ASP A 131 19.02 -9.05 5.90
C ASP A 131 18.62 -8.87 4.43
N VAL A 132 18.68 -7.63 3.91
CA VAL A 132 18.25 -7.31 2.54
C VAL A 132 19.36 -6.72 1.68
N LEU A 133 19.96 -5.62 2.12
CA LEU A 133 20.90 -4.85 1.29
C LEU A 133 22.19 -5.62 1.03
N GLU A 134 22.87 -6.09 2.09
CA GLU A 134 24.15 -6.80 1.98
C GLU A 134 24.03 -8.11 1.17
N PRO A 135 23.02 -8.98 1.39
CA PRO A 135 22.84 -10.18 0.57
C PRO A 135 22.60 -9.83 -0.90
N SER A 136 21.76 -8.82 -1.18
CA SER A 136 21.47 -8.39 -2.55
C SER A 136 22.73 -7.90 -3.26
N MET A 137 23.56 -7.08 -2.60
CA MET A 137 24.83 -6.61 -3.16
C MET A 137 25.79 -7.76 -3.44
N LYS A 138 25.90 -8.74 -2.54
CA LYS A 138 26.76 -9.92 -2.75
C LYS A 138 26.29 -10.80 -3.91
N ILE A 139 24.98 -10.88 -4.15
CA ILE A 139 24.39 -11.59 -5.29
C ILE A 139 24.73 -10.86 -6.59
N VAL A 140 24.46 -9.56 -6.65
CA VAL A 140 24.72 -8.74 -7.85
C VAL A 140 26.21 -8.71 -8.17
N LYS A 141 27.08 -8.56 -7.16
CA LYS A 141 28.52 -8.54 -7.35
C LYS A 141 29.04 -9.83 -7.98
N ARG A 142 28.61 -10.99 -7.49
CA ARG A 142 28.98 -12.29 -8.08
C ARG A 142 28.50 -12.42 -9.51
N PHE A 143 27.25 -12.03 -9.78
CA PHE A 143 26.71 -12.04 -11.13
C PHE A 143 27.55 -11.20 -12.11
N LEU A 144 28.04 -10.03 -11.68
CA LEU A 144 28.88 -9.15 -12.49
C LEU A 144 30.35 -9.61 -12.60
N GLU A 145 30.82 -10.50 -11.73
CA GLU A 145 32.19 -11.05 -11.74
C GLU A 145 32.29 -12.39 -12.50
N GLU A 146 31.15 -13.07 -12.71
CA GLU A 146 31.05 -14.35 -13.42
C GLU A 146 30.76 -14.19 -14.94
N GLU A 147 30.51 -12.96 -15.42
CA GLU A 147 30.53 -12.57 -16.85
C GLU A 147 31.86 -11.90 -17.23
#